data_AF-A0A1M6ULC1-F1
#
_entry.id   AF-A0A1M6ULC1-F1
#
_cell.length_a   1.000
_cell.length_b   1.000
_cell.length_c   1.000
_cell.angle_alpha   90.00
_cell.angle_beta   90.00
_cell.angle_gamma   90.00
#
_symmetry.space_group_name_H-M   'P 1'
#
loop_
_entity.id
_entity.type
_entity.pdbx_description
1 polymer ?
#
loop_
_entity_poly.entity_id
_entity_poly.type
_entity_poly.pdbx_seq_one_letter_code
_entity_poly.pdbx_strand_id
1 'polypeptide(L)'
;MGRPTVPVQTYLRLMYLKFRYQLGYESLVQEVSDSIAWRRFCHIAIDGKVPDASTLIKVRKRYGENIIEQVNELLVKKLDEQKIIRHLKLRTDTTVVESDIHYPTDATLLQDGVRAITGTVNRIRKLASHATEGFVDKTDAVKKKILAFAKVLRRRMSQSWDEINQMTQEVVDITQSVLQQAESVIKKLHQTKKPLIEAQKEKLQSLVDKTKQ
;
A
#
# COMPACT_ATOMS: atom_id res chain seq x y z
N MET A 1 -23.05 23.66 -43.99
CA MET A 1 -23.85 23.42 -42.78
C MET A 1 -23.43 22.10 -42.15
N GLY A 2 -22.83 22.13 -40.96
CA GLY A 2 -22.31 20.92 -40.28
C GLY A 2 -23.40 20.19 -39.48
N ARG A 3 -23.25 18.88 -39.31
CA ARG A 3 -24.15 18.08 -38.46
C ARG A 3 -24.00 18.53 -37.00
N PRO A 4 -25.09 18.76 -36.25
CA PRO A 4 -25.01 19.16 -34.85
C PRO A 4 -24.26 18.13 -34.01
N THR A 5 -23.52 18.60 -33.01
CA THR A 5 -22.76 17.73 -32.10
C THR A 5 -23.73 16.93 -31.22
N VAL A 6 -23.45 15.64 -31.02
CA VAL A 6 -24.24 14.77 -30.15
C VAL A 6 -24.07 15.24 -28.69
N PRO A 7 -25.16 15.50 -27.94
CA PRO A 7 -25.07 15.83 -26.52
C PRO A 7 -24.33 14.74 -25.73
N VAL A 8 -23.47 15.15 -24.79
CA VAL A 8 -22.66 14.20 -24.01
C VAL A 8 -23.53 13.20 -23.23
N GLN A 9 -24.69 13.64 -22.73
CA GLN A 9 -25.62 12.77 -22.00
C GLN A 9 -26.18 11.66 -22.88
N THR A 10 -26.59 11.99 -24.12
CA THR A 10 -27.06 11.01 -25.11
C THR A 10 -25.93 10.03 -25.46
N TYR A 11 -24.72 10.53 -25.65
CA TYR A 11 -23.55 9.69 -25.93
C TYR A 11 -23.26 8.70 -24.80
N LEU A 12 -23.20 9.15 -23.54
CA LEU A 12 -22.93 8.27 -22.39
C LEU A 12 -24.00 7.18 -22.24
N ARG A 13 -25.27 7.52 -22.48
CA ARG A 13 -26.39 6.55 -22.46
C ARG A 13 -26.26 5.51 -23.58
N LEU A 14 -25.88 5.92 -24.78
CA LEU A 14 -25.57 5.00 -25.88
C LEU A 14 -24.39 4.08 -25.52
N MET A 15 -23.34 4.61 -24.91
CA MET A 15 -22.18 3.81 -24.48
C MET A 15 -22.55 2.83 -23.36
N TYR A 16 -23.44 3.22 -22.44
CA TYR A 16 -23.99 2.31 -21.43
C TYR A 16 -24.71 1.13 -22.08
N LEU A 17 -25.63 1.36 -23.03
CA LEU A 17 -26.32 0.29 -23.74
C LEU A 17 -25.34 -0.61 -24.50
N LYS A 18 -24.36 0.00 -25.18
CA LYS A 18 -23.30 -0.72 -25.89
C LYS A 18 -22.56 -1.66 -24.94
N PHE A 19 -22.18 -1.20 -23.76
CA PHE A 19 -21.46 -2.00 -22.76
C PHE A 19 -22.36 -3.08 -22.14
N ARG A 20 -23.56 -2.71 -21.69
CA ARG A 20 -24.52 -3.58 -21.01
C ARG A 20 -24.98 -4.77 -21.85
N TYR A 21 -25.14 -4.57 -23.15
CA TYR A 21 -25.58 -5.59 -24.10
C TYR A 21 -24.45 -6.08 -25.02
N GLN A 22 -23.20 -5.66 -24.77
CA GLN A 22 -22.02 -6.07 -25.53
C GLN A 22 -22.14 -5.86 -27.06
N LEU A 23 -22.77 -4.76 -27.47
CA LEU A 23 -23.05 -4.47 -28.87
C LEU A 23 -21.86 -3.80 -29.59
N GLY A 24 -21.78 -4.03 -30.91
CA GLY A 24 -21.00 -3.20 -31.84
C GLY A 24 -21.63 -1.82 -32.04
N TYR A 25 -20.92 -0.88 -32.65
CA TYR A 25 -21.46 0.46 -32.90
C TYR A 25 -22.62 0.47 -33.91
N GLU A 26 -22.55 -0.36 -34.94
CA GLU A 26 -23.60 -0.46 -35.97
C GLU A 26 -24.85 -1.12 -35.42
N SER A 27 -24.69 -2.28 -34.76
CA SER A 27 -25.78 -2.99 -34.09
C SER A 27 -26.45 -2.12 -33.03
N LEU A 28 -25.69 -1.36 -32.24
CA LEU A 28 -26.25 -0.40 -31.28
C LEU A 28 -27.17 0.61 -31.96
N VAL A 29 -26.76 1.19 -33.09
CA VAL A 29 -27.55 2.21 -33.79
C VAL A 29 -28.82 1.61 -34.37
N GLN A 30 -28.77 0.39 -34.91
CA GLN A 30 -29.94 -0.33 -35.40
C GLN A 30 -30.94 -0.61 -34.27
N GLU A 31 -30.49 -1.23 -33.20
CA GLU A 31 -31.35 -1.58 -32.06
C GLU A 31 -31.96 -0.34 -31.39
N VAL A 32 -31.19 0.75 -31.25
CA VAL A 32 -31.70 2.02 -30.73
C VAL A 32 -32.67 2.66 -31.72
N SER A 33 -32.48 2.49 -33.03
CA SER A 33 -33.42 3.01 -34.03
C SER A 33 -34.79 2.33 -33.91
N ASP A 34 -34.79 1.02 -33.68
CA ASP A 34 -36.00 0.19 -33.68
C ASP A 34 -36.73 0.18 -32.32
N SER A 35 -35.99 0.35 -31.21
CA SER A 35 -36.55 0.31 -29.86
C SER A 35 -36.93 1.70 -29.32
N ILE A 36 -38.23 2.00 -29.25
CA ILE A 36 -38.75 3.23 -28.63
C ILE A 36 -38.26 3.37 -27.18
N ALA A 37 -38.15 2.27 -26.44
CA ALA A 37 -37.65 2.27 -25.07
C ALA A 37 -36.20 2.74 -24.99
N TRP A 38 -35.34 2.29 -25.92
CA TRP A 38 -33.94 2.69 -25.96
C TRP A 38 -33.77 4.13 -26.44
N ARG A 39 -34.59 4.58 -27.40
CA ARG A 39 -34.64 6.00 -27.81
C ARG A 39 -34.98 6.90 -26.64
N ARG A 40 -36.03 6.55 -25.89
CA ARG A 40 -36.46 7.28 -24.69
C ARG A 40 -35.36 7.28 -23.64
N PHE A 41 -34.70 6.15 -23.39
CA PHE A 41 -33.57 6.06 -22.47
C PHE A 41 -32.40 6.95 -22.91
N CYS A 42 -32.09 7.02 -24.20
CA CYS A 42 -31.02 7.84 -24.78
C CYS A 42 -31.40 9.32 -24.98
N HIS A 43 -32.62 9.72 -24.62
CA HIS A 43 -33.16 11.07 -24.84
C HIS A 43 -33.18 11.46 -26.33
N ILE A 44 -33.43 10.49 -27.21
CA ILE A 44 -33.63 10.71 -28.64
C ILE A 44 -35.14 10.79 -28.88
N ALA A 45 -35.60 11.88 -29.50
CA ALA A 45 -37.00 12.05 -29.85
C ALA A 45 -37.47 10.91 -30.78
N ILE A 46 -38.77 10.61 -30.79
CA ILE A 46 -39.33 9.51 -31.62
C ILE A 46 -39.03 9.76 -33.10
N ASP A 47 -39.18 11.01 -33.54
CA ASP A 47 -38.86 11.54 -34.87
C ASP A 47 -37.39 11.99 -35.02
N GLY A 48 -36.62 11.96 -33.94
CA GLY A 48 -35.22 12.40 -33.93
C GLY A 48 -34.30 11.49 -34.74
N LYS A 49 -33.16 12.01 -35.23
CA LYS A 49 -32.17 11.16 -35.90
C LYS A 49 -31.23 10.50 -34.88
N VAL A 50 -31.10 9.18 -34.92
CA VAL A 50 -30.07 8.45 -34.14
C VAL A 50 -28.68 8.79 -34.70
N PRO A 51 -27.67 9.04 -33.85
CA PRO A 51 -26.31 9.27 -34.33
C PRO A 51 -25.73 8.05 -35.06
N ASP A 52 -25.11 8.28 -36.21
CA ASP A 52 -24.48 7.19 -36.96
C ASP A 52 -23.27 6.60 -36.21
N ALA A 53 -22.97 5.33 -36.45
CA ALA A 53 -21.84 4.62 -35.84
C ALA A 53 -20.50 5.38 -35.98
N SER A 54 -20.24 5.94 -37.16
CA SER A 54 -19.02 6.74 -37.43
C SER A 54 -18.95 8.01 -36.57
N THR A 55 -20.09 8.59 -36.21
CA THR A 55 -20.18 9.74 -35.31
C THR A 55 -19.80 9.32 -33.90
N LEU A 56 -20.31 8.19 -33.41
CA LEU A 56 -19.98 7.67 -32.08
C LEU A 56 -18.50 7.33 -31.94
N ILE A 57 -17.88 6.76 -32.98
CA ILE A 57 -16.44 6.48 -33.01
C ILE A 57 -15.62 7.77 -32.92
N LYS A 58 -15.99 8.81 -33.67
CA LYS A 58 -15.33 10.13 -33.61
C LYS A 58 -15.47 10.78 -32.24
N VAL A 59 -16.66 10.67 -31.63
CA VAL A 59 -16.94 11.20 -30.30
C VAL A 59 -16.14 10.46 -29.21
N ARG A 60 -16.03 9.12 -29.29
CA ARG A 60 -15.17 8.34 -28.39
C ARG A 60 -13.72 8.82 -28.46
N LYS A 61 -13.18 9.01 -29.66
CA LYS A 61 -11.80 9.52 -29.85
C LYS A 61 -11.61 10.92 -29.27
N ARG A 62 -12.65 11.76 -29.30
CA ARG A 62 -12.61 13.13 -28.75
C ARG A 62 -12.56 13.14 -27.23
N TYR A 63 -13.38 12.34 -26.56
CA TYR A 63 -13.37 12.28 -25.10
C TYR A 63 -12.21 11.43 -24.57
N GLY A 64 -11.76 10.43 -25.32
CA GLY A 64 -10.68 9.54 -24.86
C GLY A 64 -11.11 8.68 -23.67
N GLU A 65 -10.25 7.74 -23.28
CA GLU A 65 -10.57 6.79 -22.21
C GLU A 65 -10.47 7.44 -20.82
N ASN A 66 -9.46 8.29 -20.62
CA ASN A 66 -9.21 8.97 -19.35
C ASN A 66 -10.40 9.85 -18.91
N ILE A 67 -11.00 10.63 -19.80
CA ILE A 67 -12.16 11.48 -19.43
C ILE A 67 -13.36 10.60 -19.03
N ILE A 68 -13.56 9.47 -19.72
CA ILE A 68 -14.68 8.56 -19.39
C ILE A 68 -14.46 7.91 -18.02
N GLU A 69 -13.23 7.51 -17.72
CA GLU A 69 -12.86 6.96 -16.43
C GLU A 69 -13.10 7.98 -15.30
N GLN A 70 -12.62 9.22 -15.46
CA GLN A 70 -12.87 10.30 -14.50
C GLN A 70 -14.37 10.57 -14.29
N VAL A 71 -15.15 10.59 -15.37
CA VAL A 71 -16.62 10.77 -15.27
C VAL A 71 -17.27 9.61 -14.50
N ASN A 72 -16.81 8.38 -14.72
CA ASN A 72 -17.31 7.21 -14.01
C ASN A 72 -16.95 7.27 -12.52
N GLU A 73 -15.71 7.61 -12.18
CA GLU A 73 -15.28 7.80 -10.78
C GLU A 73 -16.10 8.87 -10.06
N LEU A 74 -16.29 10.03 -10.70
CA LEU A 74 -17.11 11.12 -10.15
C LEU A 74 -18.57 10.70 -9.98
N LEU A 75 -19.12 9.93 -10.92
CA LEU A 75 -20.48 9.41 -10.83
C LEU A 75 -20.63 8.46 -9.65
N VAL A 76 -19.72 7.50 -9.48
CA VAL A 76 -19.73 6.55 -8.35
C VAL A 76 -19.63 7.32 -7.03
N LYS A 77 -18.71 8.29 -6.93
CA LYS A 77 -18.55 9.12 -5.74
C LYS A 77 -19.83 9.90 -5.39
N LYS A 78 -20.49 10.51 -6.38
CA LYS A 78 -21.75 11.23 -6.18
C LYS A 78 -22.88 10.31 -5.72
N LEU A 79 -22.97 9.11 -6.26
CA LEU A 79 -23.97 8.12 -5.87
C LEU A 79 -23.72 7.56 -4.46
N ASP A 80 -22.46 7.46 -4.05
CA ASP A 80 -22.06 7.11 -2.67
C ASP A 80 -22.43 8.22 -1.68
N GLU A 81 -22.12 9.49 -2.01
CA GLU A 81 -22.53 10.68 -1.22
C GLU A 81 -24.06 10.71 -1.00
N GLN A 82 -24.83 10.34 -2.03
CA GLN A 82 -26.29 10.27 -1.98
C GLN A 82 -26.84 8.98 -1.33
N LYS A 83 -25.98 8.07 -0.88
CA LYS A 83 -26.34 6.77 -0.28
C LYS A 83 -27.26 5.92 -1.17
N ILE A 84 -27.12 6.06 -2.49
CA ILE A 84 -27.88 5.28 -3.48
C ILE A 84 -27.22 3.92 -3.72
N ILE A 85 -25.88 3.87 -3.68
CA ILE A 85 -25.12 2.63 -3.84
C ILE A 85 -25.28 1.78 -2.58
N ARG A 86 -25.74 0.54 -2.75
CA ARG A 86 -25.65 -0.49 -1.70
C ARG A 86 -24.37 -1.28 -1.93
N HIS A 87 -23.39 -1.11 -1.07
CA HIS A 87 -22.18 -1.94 -1.10
C HIS A 87 -22.52 -3.39 -0.72
N LEU A 88 -22.02 -4.37 -1.47
CA LEU A 88 -21.99 -5.76 -1.02
C LEU A 88 -21.04 -5.83 0.18
N LYS A 89 -21.48 -6.40 1.30
CA LYS A 89 -20.57 -6.67 2.43
C LYS A 89 -19.52 -7.67 1.95
N LEU A 90 -18.29 -7.22 1.75
CA LEU A 90 -17.15 -8.11 1.53
C LEU A 90 -16.84 -8.82 2.86
N ARG A 91 -17.05 -10.13 2.92
CA ARG A 91 -16.64 -10.95 4.07
C ARG A 91 -15.30 -11.59 3.72
N THR A 92 -14.23 -11.09 4.32
CA THR A 92 -12.87 -11.63 4.20
C THR A 92 -12.63 -12.60 5.35
N ASP A 93 -12.54 -13.90 5.06
CA ASP A 93 -12.07 -14.91 6.00
C ASP A 93 -10.54 -15.04 5.84
N THR A 94 -9.78 -14.63 6.84
CA THR A 94 -8.31 -14.82 6.87
C THR A 94 -7.98 -16.07 7.68
N THR A 95 -7.30 -17.03 7.08
CA THR A 95 -6.69 -18.16 7.82
C THR A 95 -5.29 -17.75 8.30
N VAL A 96 -5.02 -17.93 9.59
CA VAL A 96 -3.67 -17.73 10.15
C VAL A 96 -2.89 -19.02 9.91
N VAL A 97 -1.74 -18.91 9.23
CA VAL A 97 -0.77 -20.01 9.13
C VAL A 97 0.28 -19.78 10.21
N GLU A 98 0.62 -20.84 10.97
CA GLU A 98 1.74 -20.81 11.90
C GLU A 98 3.02 -20.55 11.10
N SER A 99 3.57 -19.34 11.25
CA SER A 99 4.92 -19.03 10.81
C SER A 99 5.88 -19.45 11.92
N ASP A 100 7.09 -19.90 11.57
CA ASP A 100 8.17 -20.20 12.53
C ASP A 100 8.71 -18.90 13.15
N ILE A 101 7.84 -18.20 13.86
CA ILE A 101 8.10 -16.97 14.58
C ILE A 101 7.79 -17.24 16.05
N HIS A 102 8.73 -16.85 16.90
CA HIS A 102 8.48 -16.84 18.33
C HIS A 102 7.39 -15.83 18.68
N TYR A 103 6.66 -16.07 19.77
CA TYR A 103 5.62 -15.16 20.24
C TYR A 103 6.21 -13.76 20.46
N PRO A 104 5.67 -12.71 19.80
CA PRO A 104 6.28 -11.39 19.85
C PRO A 104 5.99 -10.75 21.21
N THR A 105 7.02 -10.63 22.04
CA THR A 105 7.05 -9.65 23.13
C THR A 105 7.86 -8.44 22.68
N ASP A 106 7.55 -7.26 23.22
CA ASP A 106 8.27 -6.01 22.87
C ASP A 106 9.78 -6.15 23.07
N ALA A 107 10.21 -6.81 24.16
CA ALA A 107 11.62 -7.08 24.42
C ALA A 107 12.27 -8.02 23.40
N THR A 108 11.58 -9.09 22.97
CA THR A 108 12.09 -10.00 21.94
C THR A 108 12.14 -9.35 20.55
N LEU A 109 11.18 -8.46 20.24
CA LEU A 109 11.18 -7.72 18.98
C LEU A 109 12.38 -6.76 18.90
N LEU A 110 12.68 -6.07 19.99
CA LEU A 110 13.88 -5.22 20.11
C LEU A 110 15.17 -6.04 19.97
N GLN A 111 15.21 -7.26 20.50
CA GLN A 111 16.35 -8.17 20.32
C GLN A 111 16.60 -8.51 18.85
N ASP A 112 15.54 -8.83 18.12
CA ASP A 112 15.62 -9.18 16.70
C ASP A 112 16.06 -7.98 15.87
N GLY A 113 15.54 -6.78 16.19
CA GLY A 113 16.00 -5.52 15.61
C GLY A 113 17.50 -5.29 15.84
N VAL A 114 17.96 -5.37 17.08
CA VAL A 114 19.39 -5.23 17.43
C VAL A 114 20.24 -6.28 16.72
N ARG A 115 19.79 -7.54 16.65
CA ARG A 115 20.51 -8.62 15.97
C ARG A 115 20.61 -8.37 14.47
N ALA A 116 19.54 -7.91 13.83
CA ALA A 116 19.51 -7.60 12.39
C ALA A 116 20.41 -6.41 12.04
N ILE A 117 20.39 -5.36 12.87
CA ILE A 117 21.25 -4.18 12.74
C ILE A 117 22.72 -4.60 12.88
N THR A 118 23.09 -5.23 14.00
CA THR A 118 24.45 -5.70 14.26
C THR A 118 24.96 -6.64 13.17
N GLY A 119 24.13 -7.59 12.71
CA GLY A 119 24.49 -8.49 11.62
C GLY A 119 24.77 -7.75 10.30
N THR A 120 24.02 -6.68 10.01
CA THR A 120 24.22 -5.84 8.82
C THR A 120 25.48 -4.97 8.95
N VAL A 121 25.71 -4.37 10.12
CA VAL A 121 26.95 -3.62 10.41
C VAL A 121 28.18 -4.53 10.31
N ASN A 122 28.10 -5.78 10.78
CA ASN A 122 29.20 -6.74 10.65
C ASN A 122 29.49 -7.13 9.19
N ARG A 123 28.48 -7.15 8.31
CA ARG A 123 28.72 -7.30 6.86
C ARG A 123 29.42 -6.06 6.28
N ILE A 124 28.99 -4.87 6.68
CA ILE A 124 29.62 -3.60 6.28
C ILE A 124 31.07 -3.55 6.77
N ARG A 125 31.36 -3.99 8.00
CA ARG A 125 32.71 -4.05 8.57
C ARG A 125 33.70 -4.82 7.69
N LYS A 126 33.26 -5.90 7.04
CA LYS A 126 34.10 -6.68 6.11
C LYS A 126 34.45 -5.91 4.82
N LEU A 127 33.65 -4.91 4.45
CA LEU A 127 33.76 -4.17 3.20
C LEU A 127 34.37 -2.77 3.39
N ALA A 128 34.10 -2.15 4.55
CA ALA A 128 34.46 -0.80 4.91
C ALA A 128 34.66 -0.68 6.44
N SER A 129 35.79 -1.17 6.94
CA SER A 129 36.12 -1.17 8.37
C SER A 129 36.06 0.24 8.98
N HIS A 130 36.58 1.25 8.29
CA HIS A 130 36.62 2.66 8.70
C HIS A 130 35.24 3.24 9.03
N ALA A 131 34.20 2.83 8.29
CA ALA A 131 32.84 3.30 8.51
C ALA A 131 32.20 2.68 9.77
N THR A 132 32.72 1.55 10.24
CA THR A 132 32.22 0.83 11.42
C THR A 132 33.07 1.03 12.68
N GLU A 133 34.09 1.88 12.61
CA GLU A 133 34.90 2.27 13.77
C GLU A 133 34.03 2.94 14.82
N GLY A 134 34.05 2.39 16.04
CA GLY A 134 33.23 2.82 17.17
C GLY A 134 31.93 2.04 17.38
N PHE A 135 31.57 1.11 16.48
CA PHE A 135 30.40 0.24 16.69
C PHE A 135 30.72 -0.91 17.65
N VAL A 136 29.99 -0.96 18.77
CA VAL A 136 30.08 -1.98 19.80
C VAL A 136 28.89 -2.93 19.67
N ASP A 137 29.19 -4.23 19.59
CA ASP A 137 28.16 -5.27 19.58
C ASP A 137 27.52 -5.40 20.97
N LYS A 138 26.22 -5.04 21.06
CA LYS A 138 25.42 -5.15 22.29
C LYS A 138 24.45 -6.33 22.29
N THR A 139 24.55 -7.25 21.32
CA THR A 139 23.61 -8.39 21.21
C THR A 139 23.62 -9.29 22.44
N ASP A 140 24.80 -9.55 23.02
CA ASP A 140 24.93 -10.37 24.23
C ASP A 140 24.33 -9.66 25.47
N ALA A 141 24.47 -8.33 25.55
CA ALA A 141 23.88 -7.53 26.62
C ALA A 141 22.34 -7.60 26.59
N VAL A 142 21.74 -7.42 25.40
CA VAL A 142 20.28 -7.56 25.23
C VAL A 142 19.83 -8.98 25.55
N LYS A 143 20.54 -10.01 25.06
CA LYS A 143 20.23 -11.41 25.32
C LYS A 143 20.23 -11.72 26.82
N LYS A 144 21.23 -11.23 27.58
CA LYS A 144 21.29 -11.42 29.03
C LYS A 144 20.10 -10.79 29.76
N LYS A 145 19.68 -9.60 29.35
CA LYS A 145 18.50 -8.91 29.92
C LYS A 145 17.20 -9.66 29.61
N ILE A 146 17.04 -10.17 28.39
CA ILE A 146 15.87 -10.97 28.01
C ILE A 146 15.82 -12.31 28.75
N LEU A 147 16.97 -12.96 28.96
CA LEU A 147 17.02 -14.17 29.79
C LEU A 147 16.67 -13.87 31.26
N ALA A 148 17.05 -12.71 31.79
CA ALA A 148 16.64 -12.28 33.13
C ALA A 148 15.13 -12.03 33.19
N PHE A 149 14.58 -11.31 32.21
CA PHE A 149 13.15 -11.08 32.03
C PHE A 149 12.33 -12.38 31.97
N ALA A 150 12.76 -13.35 31.16
CA ALA A 150 12.12 -14.66 31.05
C ALA A 150 12.14 -15.46 32.36
N LYS A 151 13.17 -15.28 33.20
CA LYS A 151 13.21 -15.88 34.55
C LYS A 151 12.20 -15.24 35.50
N VAL A 152 12.05 -13.91 35.44
CA VAL A 152 11.09 -13.16 36.27
C VAL A 152 9.65 -13.55 35.90
N LEU A 153 9.32 -13.57 34.60
CA LEU A 153 7.99 -13.97 34.12
C LEU A 153 7.57 -15.38 34.55
N ARG A 154 8.52 -16.29 34.78
CA ARG A 154 8.25 -17.68 35.17
C ARG A 154 7.94 -17.84 36.68
N ARG A 155 8.07 -16.79 37.50
CA ARG A 155 7.77 -16.83 38.93
C ARG A 155 6.26 -16.87 39.16
N ARG A 156 5.78 -17.75 40.06
CA ARG A 156 4.34 -18.02 40.35
C ARG A 156 3.63 -16.94 41.20
N MET A 157 4.33 -15.98 41.78
CA MET A 157 3.77 -15.01 42.75
C MET A 157 3.56 -13.62 42.13
N SER A 158 2.46 -12.97 42.56
CA SER A 158 2.01 -11.60 42.23
C SER A 158 3.12 -10.70 41.71
N GLN A 159 3.09 -10.46 40.40
CA GLN A 159 4.07 -9.67 39.67
C GLN A 159 4.00 -8.21 40.13
N SER A 160 5.15 -7.61 40.44
CA SER A 160 5.25 -6.14 40.37
C SER A 160 5.55 -5.83 38.91
N TRP A 161 4.56 -5.27 38.21
CA TRP A 161 4.70 -4.75 36.85
C TRP A 161 5.87 -3.77 36.73
N ASP A 162 6.31 -3.16 37.83
CA ASP A 162 7.43 -2.24 37.89
C ASP A 162 8.78 -2.92 37.59
N GLU A 163 9.03 -4.14 38.10
CA GLU A 163 10.27 -4.89 37.81
C GLU A 163 10.34 -5.25 36.32
N ILE A 164 9.20 -5.62 35.73
CA ILE A 164 9.06 -5.94 34.30
C ILE A 164 9.30 -4.69 33.45
N ASN A 165 8.66 -3.57 33.80
CA ASN A 165 8.81 -2.31 33.09
C ASN A 165 10.25 -1.78 33.15
N GLN A 166 10.91 -1.90 34.30
CA GLN A 166 12.31 -1.51 34.46
C GLN A 166 13.23 -2.34 33.55
N MET A 167 13.03 -3.66 33.48
CA MET A 167 13.81 -4.52 32.59
C MET A 167 13.56 -4.22 31.11
N THR A 168 12.31 -3.93 30.73
CA THR A 168 11.97 -3.50 29.36
C THR A 168 12.65 -2.17 29.03
N GLN A 169 12.66 -1.21 29.96
CA GLN A 169 13.32 0.08 29.78
C GLN A 169 14.83 -0.08 29.55
N GLU A 170 15.51 -0.96 30.29
CA GLU A 170 16.92 -1.24 30.06
C GLU A 170 17.19 -1.79 28.65
N VAL A 171 16.29 -2.64 28.11
CA VAL A 171 16.39 -3.14 26.74
C VAL A 171 16.16 -2.01 25.72
N VAL A 172 15.23 -1.10 26.00
CA VAL A 172 15.01 0.11 25.18
C VAL A 172 16.27 0.98 25.16
N ASP A 173 16.89 1.24 26.30
CA ASP A 173 18.09 2.09 26.40
C ASP A 173 19.28 1.50 25.61
N ILE A 174 19.46 0.17 25.70
CA ILE A 174 20.46 -0.53 24.90
C ILE A 174 20.15 -0.39 23.40
N THR A 175 18.89 -0.60 23.03
CA THR A 175 18.45 -0.51 21.63
C THR A 175 18.64 0.90 21.06
N GLN A 176 18.28 1.94 21.82
CA GLN A 176 18.50 3.34 21.44
C GLN A 176 19.99 3.62 21.20
N SER A 177 20.86 3.12 22.06
CA SER A 177 22.30 3.27 21.87
C SER A 177 22.81 2.55 20.60
N VAL A 178 22.25 1.38 20.27
CA VAL A 178 22.58 0.67 19.02
C VAL A 178 22.08 1.46 17.79
N LEU A 179 20.89 2.05 17.86
CA LEU A 179 20.34 2.89 16.80
C LEU A 179 21.22 4.11 16.54
N GLN A 180 21.66 4.81 17.59
CA GLN A 180 22.57 5.95 17.47
C GLN A 180 23.92 5.56 16.84
N GLN A 181 24.47 4.40 17.21
CA GLN A 181 25.68 3.88 16.58
C GLN A 181 25.45 3.52 15.11
N ALA A 182 24.33 2.88 14.78
CA ALA A 182 23.97 2.52 13.41
C ALA A 182 23.82 3.77 12.53
N GLU A 183 23.17 4.84 13.02
CA GLU A 183 23.10 6.12 12.32
C GLU A 183 24.47 6.74 12.06
N SER A 184 25.37 6.65 13.04
CA SER A 184 26.75 7.13 12.88
C SER A 184 27.50 6.35 11.79
N VAL A 185 27.27 5.04 11.68
CA VAL A 185 27.79 4.21 10.59
C VAL A 185 27.21 4.65 9.24
N ILE A 186 25.89 4.88 9.16
CA ILE A 186 25.22 5.35 7.93
C ILE A 186 25.83 6.68 7.48
N LYS A 187 26.03 7.63 8.41
CA LYS A 187 26.68 8.93 8.15
C LYS A 187 28.07 8.77 7.53
N LYS A 188 28.92 7.92 8.10
CA LYS A 188 30.27 7.65 7.58
C LYS A 188 30.24 6.99 6.18
N LEU A 189 29.24 6.16 5.90
CA LEU A 189 29.08 5.50 4.59
C LEU A 189 28.64 6.44 3.46
N HIS A 190 28.15 7.66 3.73
CA HIS A 190 27.78 8.63 2.68
C HIS A 190 28.94 9.00 1.75
N GLN A 191 30.18 8.78 2.17
CA GLN A 191 31.37 9.11 1.38
C GLN A 191 31.80 7.99 0.40
N THR A 192 31.20 6.79 0.48
CA THR A 192 31.65 5.62 -0.30
C THR A 192 30.62 5.20 -1.37
N LYS A 193 31.02 5.23 -2.66
CA LYS A 193 30.14 4.98 -3.83
C LYS A 193 30.22 3.55 -4.41
N LYS A 194 30.46 2.52 -3.60
CA LYS A 194 30.50 1.13 -4.10
C LYS A 194 29.08 0.54 -4.09
N PRO A 195 28.60 -0.13 -5.16
CA PRO A 195 27.21 -0.58 -5.27
C PRO A 195 26.82 -1.60 -4.19
N LEU A 196 27.75 -2.48 -3.81
CA LEU A 196 27.53 -3.47 -2.74
C LEU A 196 27.39 -2.81 -1.36
N ILE A 197 28.04 -1.66 -1.14
CA ILE A 197 27.97 -0.90 0.11
C ILE A 197 26.67 -0.10 0.18
N GLU A 198 26.22 0.46 -0.94
CA GLU A 198 24.92 1.15 -1.04
C GLU A 198 23.76 0.21 -0.71
N ALA A 199 23.74 -1.00 -1.25
CA ALA A 199 22.71 -1.99 -0.92
C ALA A 199 22.67 -2.35 0.59
N GLN A 200 23.84 -2.50 1.23
CA GLN A 200 23.88 -2.75 2.68
C GLN A 200 23.48 -1.50 3.49
N LYS A 201 23.78 -0.30 2.99
CA LYS A 201 23.36 0.97 3.60
C LYS A 201 21.85 1.13 3.57
N GLU A 202 21.21 0.93 2.42
CA GLU A 202 19.74 0.97 2.30
C GLU A 202 19.07 -0.04 3.22
N LYS A 203 19.61 -1.27 3.28
CA LYS A 203 19.14 -2.29 4.20
C LYS A 203 19.27 -1.85 5.66
N LEU A 204 20.42 -1.30 6.06
CA LEU A 204 20.63 -0.78 7.40
C LEU A 204 19.68 0.37 7.74
N GLN A 205 19.45 1.31 6.81
CA GLN A 205 18.50 2.41 6.96
C GLN A 205 17.08 1.87 7.20
N SER A 206 16.63 0.91 6.39
CA SER A 206 15.31 0.30 6.55
C SER A 206 15.13 -0.42 7.89
N LEU A 207 16.20 -1.01 8.43
CA LEU A 207 16.17 -1.68 9.73
C LEU A 207 16.11 -0.66 10.88
N VAL A 208 16.87 0.44 10.77
CA VAL A 208 16.83 1.53 11.74
C VAL A 208 15.43 2.16 11.78
N ASP A 209 14.83 2.43 10.63
CA ASP A 209 13.50 3.04 10.54
C ASP A 209 12.41 2.12 11.11
N LYS A 210 12.48 0.81 10.83
CA LYS A 210 11.55 -0.19 11.38
C LYS A 210 11.68 -0.39 12.88
N THR A 211 12.88 -0.26 13.44
CA THR A 211 13.12 -0.46 14.89
C THR A 211 12.73 0.76 15.71
N LYS A 212 12.52 1.92 15.06
CA LYS A 212 12.05 3.16 15.70
C LYS A 212 10.52 3.30 15.75
N GLN A 213 9.81 2.57 14.89
CA GLN A 213 8.34 2.53 14.86
C GLN A 213 7.82 1.70 16.03
#